data_AF-A0A345HRB9-F1
#
_entry.id   AF-A0A345HRB9-F1
#
_cell.length_a   1.000
_cell.length_b   1.000
_cell.length_c   1.000
_cell.angle_alpha   90.00
_cell.angle_beta   90.00
_cell.angle_gamma   90.00
#
_symmetry.space_group_name_H-M   'P 1'
#
loop_
_entity.id
_entity.type
_entity.pdbx_description
1 polymer ?
#
loop_
_entity_poly.entity_id
_entity_poly.type
_entity_poly.pdbx_seq_one_letter_code
_entity_poly.pdbx_strand_id
1 'polypeptide(L)'
;MVEHGYLDEVAVQAGNGDWYCAKAWSQALIEQGQRDAALDVLAPFAEAGWWGAAGVVAEILDGWGRTDEAIALARPYVADGEPLALAYLARLLARHGRGEEAFELLRTHTKDWFLAEALVDVSAGLGRDEEVADLLKSHVEALQGADVWRAEPWNAVELLATVRERQGRVDEAVTLLHTRWATLVNGQDQLADLLARHDRLPELREYIAGQGGEDAARHLAQLLEERGDVEGAIEVLRPFAVAGSPNAAFWLAELLTRYDRVDEAVEVLRPVPGQIGDPEWVVRALWTLLVDHGREDEALAFIDELAAQSGGMWFELFCERVWLLSHCGRTEQAITELRARPEAGTWYGVSRLADLLADAGRLDEAIEVLRPTCETGRNETDLAQLLIRQGRIKEAVALLHRRTTSLPPDADPWASAS
;
A
#
# COMPACT_ATOMS: atom_id res chain seq x y z
N MET A 1 -19.35 3.19 8.65
CA MET A 1 -20.39 4.14 9.10
C MET A 1 -20.81 5.09 7.98
N VAL A 2 -19.88 5.84 7.38
CA VAL A 2 -20.15 6.78 6.26
C VAL A 2 -20.85 6.10 5.08
N GLU A 3 -20.29 5.01 4.56
CA GLU A 3 -20.85 4.26 3.43
C GLU A 3 -22.29 3.75 3.66
N HIS A 4 -22.68 3.62 4.93
CA HIS A 4 -23.99 3.13 5.33
C HIS A 4 -24.95 4.26 5.76
N GLY A 5 -24.57 5.53 5.52
CA GLY A 5 -25.41 6.69 5.79
C GLY A 5 -25.49 7.12 7.26
N TYR A 6 -24.65 6.59 8.16
CA TYR A 6 -24.66 6.95 9.59
C TYR A 6 -23.85 8.22 9.89
N LEU A 7 -24.00 9.27 9.08
CA LEU A 7 -23.24 10.52 9.23
C LEU A 7 -23.53 11.21 10.58
N ASP A 8 -24.77 11.14 11.08
CA ASP A 8 -25.12 11.69 12.39
C ASP A 8 -24.31 11.06 13.53
N GLU A 9 -24.11 9.73 13.49
CA GLU A 9 -23.28 9.05 14.49
C GLU A 9 -21.81 9.42 14.32
N VAL A 10 -21.30 9.51 13.09
CA VAL A 10 -19.93 9.94 12.82
C VAL A 10 -19.69 11.35 13.39
N ALA A 11 -20.65 12.26 13.24
CA ALA A 11 -20.58 13.61 13.83
C ALA A 11 -20.58 13.58 15.37
N VAL A 12 -21.39 12.70 15.99
CA VAL A 12 -21.38 12.50 17.45
C VAL A 12 -20.01 11.99 17.92
N GLN A 13 -19.45 10.99 17.25
CA GLN A 13 -18.14 10.43 17.63
C GLN A 13 -16.99 11.40 17.37
N ALA A 14 -17.08 12.22 16.31
CA ALA A 14 -16.16 13.33 16.09
C ALA A 14 -16.19 14.32 17.28
N GLY A 15 -17.38 14.69 17.77
CA GLY A 15 -17.55 15.54 18.95
C GLY A 15 -17.06 14.90 20.26
N ASN A 16 -16.98 13.57 20.33
CA ASN A 16 -16.42 12.83 21.46
C ASN A 16 -14.89 12.70 21.40
N GLY A 17 -14.23 13.22 20.36
CA GLY A 17 -12.78 13.19 20.21
C GLY A 17 -12.24 12.01 19.39
N ASP A 18 -13.07 11.30 18.62
CA ASP A 18 -12.58 10.28 17.69
C ASP A 18 -12.04 10.95 16.40
N TRP A 19 -10.73 10.86 16.19
CA TRP A 19 -10.06 11.46 15.04
C TRP A 19 -10.53 10.92 13.69
N TYR A 20 -10.73 9.60 13.57
CA TYR A 20 -11.12 9.00 12.30
C TYR A 20 -12.54 9.41 11.92
N CYS A 21 -13.43 9.51 12.90
CA CYS A 21 -14.77 10.06 12.72
C CYS A 21 -14.72 11.56 12.41
N ALA A 22 -13.88 12.34 13.08
CA ALA A 22 -13.71 13.77 12.79
C ALA A 22 -13.19 14.01 11.36
N LYS A 23 -12.19 13.24 10.92
CA LYS A 23 -11.67 13.28 9.55
C LYS A 23 -12.74 12.93 8.52
N ALA A 24 -13.47 11.84 8.75
CA ALA A 24 -14.54 11.41 7.85
C ALA A 24 -15.72 12.40 7.82
N TRP A 25 -16.09 12.97 8.96
CA TRP A 25 -17.12 14.01 9.05
C TRP A 25 -16.70 15.30 8.35
N SER A 26 -15.46 15.72 8.55
CA SER A 26 -14.88 16.86 7.84
C SER A 26 -14.96 16.66 6.32
N GLN A 27 -14.55 15.49 5.81
CA GLN A 27 -14.68 15.17 4.37
C GLN A 27 -16.14 15.27 3.88
N ALA A 28 -17.10 14.72 4.62
CA ALA A 28 -18.52 14.82 4.27
C ALA A 28 -19.03 16.29 4.25
N LEU A 29 -18.55 17.14 5.15
CA LEU A 29 -18.87 18.57 5.17
C LEU A 29 -18.28 19.30 3.95
N ILE A 30 -17.07 18.93 3.53
CA ILE A 30 -16.42 19.49 2.33
C ILE A 30 -17.24 19.16 1.08
N GLU A 31 -17.69 17.92 0.94
CA GLU A 31 -18.55 17.49 -0.17
C GLU A 31 -19.90 18.24 -0.20
N GLN A 32 -20.41 18.62 0.98
CA GLN A 32 -21.62 19.44 1.12
C GLN A 32 -21.36 20.95 0.93
N GLY A 33 -20.12 21.36 0.66
CA GLY A 33 -19.73 22.76 0.49
C GLY A 33 -19.60 23.55 1.80
N GLN A 34 -19.66 22.88 2.95
CA GLN A 34 -19.55 23.48 4.29
C GLN A 34 -18.09 23.54 4.75
N ARG A 35 -17.29 24.34 4.05
CA ARG A 35 -15.83 24.42 4.24
C ARG A 35 -15.40 24.85 5.64
N ASP A 36 -16.00 25.91 6.20
CA ASP A 36 -15.58 26.40 7.52
C ASP A 36 -15.94 25.40 8.63
N ALA A 37 -17.13 24.80 8.57
CA ALA A 37 -17.54 23.76 9.51
C ALA A 37 -16.61 22.53 9.45
N ALA A 38 -16.10 22.19 8.27
CA ALA A 38 -15.14 21.10 8.11
C ALA A 38 -13.82 21.37 8.83
N LEU A 39 -13.37 22.62 8.88
CA LEU A 39 -12.17 23.02 9.65
C LEU A 39 -12.46 23.05 11.15
N ASP A 40 -13.63 23.56 11.55
CA ASP A 40 -14.03 23.65 12.96
C ASP A 40 -14.04 22.27 13.63
N VAL A 41 -14.44 21.22 12.90
CA VAL A 41 -14.42 19.83 13.38
C VAL A 41 -13.00 19.33 13.67
N LEU A 42 -12.02 19.77 12.87
CA LEU A 42 -10.63 19.32 12.98
C LEU A 42 -9.77 20.21 13.89
N ALA A 43 -10.20 21.46 14.13
CA ALA A 43 -9.46 22.45 14.89
C ALA A 43 -9.00 21.95 16.28
N PRO A 44 -9.84 21.27 17.10
CA PRO A 44 -9.41 20.78 18.40
C PRO A 44 -8.24 19.78 18.33
N PHE A 45 -8.17 18.99 17.25
CA PHE A 45 -7.11 17.99 17.05
C PHE A 45 -5.81 18.64 16.58
N ALA A 46 -5.90 19.67 15.73
CA ALA A 46 -4.74 20.46 15.34
C ALA A 46 -4.19 21.23 16.56
N GLU A 47 -5.05 21.88 17.34
CA GLU A 47 -4.66 22.63 18.54
C GLU A 47 -4.05 21.76 19.65
N ALA A 48 -4.26 20.44 19.62
CA ALA A 48 -3.67 19.49 20.56
C ALA A 48 -2.15 19.29 20.40
N GLY A 49 -1.52 19.93 19.40
CA GLY A 49 -0.08 19.77 19.16
C GLY A 49 0.27 18.47 18.43
N TRP A 50 -0.71 17.83 17.77
CA TRP A 50 -0.49 16.64 16.96
C TRP A 50 -0.33 16.99 15.47
N TRP A 51 0.88 16.82 14.92
CA TRP A 51 1.16 17.10 13.51
C TRP A 51 0.25 16.32 12.55
N GLY A 52 -0.11 15.07 12.86
CA GLY A 52 -0.97 14.28 11.98
C GLY A 52 -2.33 14.93 11.69
N ALA A 53 -2.92 15.60 12.68
CA ALA A 53 -4.15 16.35 12.49
C ALA A 53 -3.91 17.72 11.83
N ALA A 54 -2.88 18.45 12.28
CA ALA A 54 -2.54 19.75 11.71
C ALA A 54 -2.14 19.66 10.22
N GLY A 55 -1.44 18.60 9.82
CA GLY A 55 -1.06 18.34 8.43
C GLY A 55 -2.27 18.13 7.52
N VAL A 56 -3.28 17.37 7.97
CA VAL A 56 -4.54 17.21 7.22
C VAL A 56 -5.28 18.55 7.07
N VAL A 57 -5.33 19.36 8.14
CA VAL A 57 -5.94 20.70 8.07
C VAL A 57 -5.15 21.60 7.10
N ALA A 58 -3.82 21.55 7.13
CA ALA A 58 -2.97 22.31 6.22
C ALA A 58 -3.17 21.90 4.75
N GLU A 59 -3.31 20.61 4.46
CA GLU A 59 -3.63 20.10 3.11
C GLU A 59 -4.98 20.59 2.61
N ILE A 60 -6.00 20.60 3.46
CA ILE A 60 -7.32 21.11 3.13
C ILE A 60 -7.25 22.63 2.83
N LEU A 61 -6.57 23.40 3.68
CA LEU A 61 -6.38 24.84 3.50
C LEU A 61 -5.64 25.16 2.19
N ASP A 62 -4.55 24.44 1.91
CA ASP A 62 -3.79 24.55 0.66
C ASP A 62 -4.64 24.25 -0.57
N GLY A 63 -5.42 23.15 -0.53
CA GLY A 63 -6.35 22.79 -1.60
C GLY A 63 -7.44 23.84 -1.87
N TRP A 64 -7.73 24.71 -0.90
CA TRP A 64 -8.65 25.85 -1.06
C TRP A 64 -7.95 27.16 -1.43
N GLY A 65 -6.64 27.16 -1.64
CA GLY A 65 -5.83 28.34 -1.94
C GLY A 65 -5.53 29.22 -0.72
N ARG A 66 -5.79 28.73 0.51
CA ARG A 66 -5.45 29.41 1.78
C ARG A 66 -4.04 29.05 2.23
N THR A 67 -3.07 29.20 1.33
CA THR A 67 -1.68 28.75 1.53
C THR A 67 -1.00 29.40 2.73
N ASP A 68 -1.22 30.70 2.96
CA ASP A 68 -0.58 31.42 4.08
C ASP A 68 -1.04 30.87 5.44
N GLU A 69 -2.28 30.42 5.53
CA GLU A 69 -2.82 29.79 6.74
C GLU A 69 -2.28 28.39 6.95
N ALA A 70 -2.14 27.59 5.89
CA ALA A 70 -1.49 26.29 5.93
C ALA A 70 -0.01 26.42 6.39
N ILE A 71 0.70 27.43 5.89
CA ILE A 71 2.08 27.75 6.31
C ILE A 71 2.10 28.16 7.79
N ALA A 72 1.19 29.04 8.22
CA ALA A 72 1.12 29.49 9.60
C ALA A 72 0.84 28.33 10.57
N LEU A 73 0.00 27.38 10.16
CA LEU A 73 -0.33 26.18 10.93
C LEU A 73 0.87 25.23 11.08
N ALA A 74 1.69 25.06 10.04
CA ALA A 74 2.82 24.14 10.07
C ALA A 74 4.04 24.68 10.84
N ARG A 75 4.24 26.00 10.89
CA ARG A 75 5.44 26.64 11.49
C ARG A 75 5.74 26.26 12.94
N PRO A 76 4.76 26.18 13.87
CA PRO A 76 5.03 25.79 15.25
C PRO A 76 5.64 24.38 15.36
N TYR A 77 5.10 23.40 14.62
CA TYR A 77 5.61 22.03 14.61
C TYR A 77 7.04 21.92 14.08
N VAL A 78 7.39 22.75 13.09
CA VAL A 78 8.76 22.85 12.60
C VAL A 78 9.70 23.40 13.68
N ALA A 79 9.25 24.38 14.47
CA ALA A 79 10.03 24.91 15.58
C ALA A 79 10.21 23.88 16.71
N ASP A 80 9.24 22.99 16.89
CA ASP A 80 9.30 21.87 17.84
C ASP A 80 10.15 20.69 17.34
N GLY A 81 10.60 20.74 16.09
CA GLY A 81 11.54 19.77 15.51
C GLY A 81 10.88 18.58 14.79
N GLU A 82 9.59 18.67 14.46
CA GLU A 82 8.86 17.60 13.76
C GLU A 82 9.33 17.45 12.29
N PRO A 83 10.01 16.35 11.90
CA PRO A 83 10.55 16.19 10.55
C PRO A 83 9.48 16.17 9.46
N LEU A 84 8.34 15.52 9.76
CA LEU A 84 7.21 15.46 8.83
C LEU A 84 6.62 16.85 8.54
N ALA A 85 6.54 17.71 9.56
CA ALA A 85 6.08 19.09 9.41
C ALA A 85 7.05 19.93 8.57
N LEU A 86 8.36 19.73 8.79
CA LEU A 86 9.41 20.44 8.05
C LEU A 86 9.38 20.07 6.56
N ALA A 87 9.31 18.78 6.23
CA ALA A 87 9.21 18.32 4.84
C ALA A 87 7.94 18.86 4.15
N TYR A 88 6.81 18.80 4.85
CA TYR A 88 5.55 19.32 4.34
C TYR A 88 5.63 20.82 4.06
N LEU A 89 6.09 21.61 5.03
CA LEU A 89 6.22 23.06 4.89
C LEU A 89 7.14 23.43 3.71
N ALA A 90 8.27 22.74 3.58
CA ALA A 90 9.20 22.98 2.48
C ALA A 90 8.57 22.67 1.11
N ARG A 91 7.89 21.52 0.96
CA ARG A 91 7.17 21.18 -0.29
C ARG A 91 6.02 22.14 -0.57
N LEU A 92 5.31 22.61 0.44
CA LEU A 92 4.26 23.63 0.32
C LEU A 92 4.84 24.97 -0.18
N LEU A 93 5.94 25.44 0.42
CA LEU A 93 6.64 26.66 -0.01
C LEU A 93 7.11 26.55 -1.47
N ALA A 94 7.70 25.42 -1.85
CA ALA A 94 8.17 25.19 -3.22
C ALA A 94 7.03 25.24 -4.25
N ARG A 95 5.90 24.57 -3.99
CA ARG A 95 4.71 24.58 -4.87
C ARG A 95 4.14 25.98 -5.11
N HIS A 96 4.31 26.89 -4.14
CA HIS A 96 3.83 28.28 -4.21
C HIS A 96 4.94 29.30 -4.53
N GLY A 97 6.00 28.87 -5.20
CA GLY A 97 7.04 29.76 -5.74
C GLY A 97 8.07 30.25 -4.73
N ARG A 98 8.07 29.74 -3.49
CA ARG A 98 9.04 30.05 -2.43
C ARG A 98 10.09 28.95 -2.28
N GLY A 99 10.56 28.40 -3.40
CA GLY A 99 11.50 27.28 -3.43
C GLY A 99 12.86 27.57 -2.78
N GLU A 100 13.40 28.79 -2.90
CA GLU A 100 14.66 29.17 -2.23
C GLU A 100 14.53 29.14 -0.69
N GLU A 101 13.38 29.56 -0.14
CA GLU A 101 13.12 29.46 1.30
C GLU A 101 13.00 27.99 1.73
N ALA A 102 12.29 27.18 0.95
CA ALA A 102 12.19 25.74 1.18
C ALA A 102 13.56 25.05 1.19
N PHE A 103 14.42 25.41 0.25
CA PHE A 103 15.78 24.89 0.14
C PHE A 103 16.63 25.22 1.38
N GLU A 104 16.63 26.49 1.81
CA GLU A 104 17.38 26.93 2.99
C GLU A 104 16.92 26.24 4.27
N LEU A 105 15.63 25.91 4.39
CA LEU A 105 15.08 25.17 5.52
C LEU A 105 15.58 23.71 5.56
N LEU A 106 15.78 23.07 4.41
CA LEU A 106 16.11 21.65 4.34
C LEU A 106 17.62 21.36 4.23
N ARG A 107 18.43 22.29 3.71
CA ARG A 107 19.86 22.03 3.40
C ARG A 107 20.71 21.60 4.60
N THR A 108 20.29 21.89 5.84
CA THR A 108 21.00 21.48 7.06
C THR A 108 20.58 20.11 7.59
N HIS A 109 19.53 19.52 7.01
CA HIS A 109 18.89 18.29 7.50
C HIS A 109 19.11 17.07 6.60
N THR A 110 20.13 17.11 5.73
CA THR A 110 20.43 16.05 4.75
C THR A 110 20.86 14.70 5.34
N LYS A 111 20.97 14.58 6.66
CA LYS A 111 21.29 13.32 7.34
C LYS A 111 20.07 12.43 7.54
N ASP A 112 18.87 13.01 7.48
CA ASP A 112 17.62 12.28 7.57
C ASP A 112 17.17 11.92 6.15
N TRP A 113 16.92 10.64 5.89
CA TRP A 113 16.57 10.15 4.55
C TRP A 113 15.31 10.81 3.97
N PHE A 114 14.34 11.12 4.84
CA PHE A 114 13.06 11.70 4.45
C PHE A 114 13.20 13.21 4.16
N LEU A 115 14.00 13.92 4.96
CA LEU A 115 14.30 15.34 4.72
C LEU A 115 15.25 15.54 3.52
N ALA A 116 16.17 14.59 3.30
CA ALA A 116 17.03 14.58 2.11
C ALA A 116 16.21 14.38 0.83
N GLU A 117 15.21 13.50 0.85
CA GLU A 117 14.27 13.33 -0.27
C GLU A 117 13.49 14.63 -0.54
N ALA A 118 12.93 15.25 0.50
CA ALA A 118 12.25 16.53 0.36
C ALA A 118 13.17 17.63 -0.21
N LEU A 119 14.47 17.63 0.12
CA LEU A 119 15.44 18.59 -0.43
C LEU A 119 15.63 18.40 -1.95
N VAL A 120 15.70 17.15 -2.41
CA VAL A 120 15.80 16.83 -3.84
C VAL A 120 14.54 17.26 -4.59
N ASP A 121 13.36 17.06 -4.01
CA ASP A 121 12.09 17.52 -4.57
C ASP A 121 12.05 19.05 -4.73
N VAL A 122 12.31 19.79 -3.65
CA VAL A 122 12.15 21.26 -3.66
C VAL A 122 13.23 21.96 -4.49
N SER A 123 14.38 21.32 -4.69
CA SER A 123 15.46 21.87 -5.52
C SER A 123 15.19 21.78 -7.02
N ALA A 124 14.16 21.03 -7.43
CA ALA A 124 13.79 20.89 -8.83
C ALA A 124 13.47 22.25 -9.46
N GLY A 125 14.21 22.61 -10.51
CA GLY A 125 14.01 23.88 -11.23
C GLY A 125 14.59 25.12 -10.55
N LEU A 126 15.23 25.00 -9.38
CA LEU A 126 15.91 26.13 -8.71
C LEU A 126 17.32 26.40 -9.24
N GLY A 127 17.90 25.48 -10.03
CA GLY A 127 19.28 25.59 -10.49
C GLY A 127 20.31 25.33 -9.38
N ARG A 128 19.90 24.70 -8.27
CA ARG A 128 20.74 24.34 -7.11
C ARG A 128 21.25 22.90 -7.15
N ASP A 129 21.10 22.23 -8.29
CA ASP A 129 21.41 20.81 -8.43
C ASP A 129 22.85 20.46 -8.05
N GLU A 130 23.82 21.32 -8.37
CA GLU A 130 25.22 21.04 -8.02
C GLU A 130 25.45 21.13 -6.50
N GLU A 131 24.79 22.07 -5.82
CA GLU A 131 24.86 22.21 -4.36
C GLU A 131 24.23 21.00 -3.67
N VAL A 132 23.07 20.53 -4.15
CA VAL A 132 22.43 19.31 -3.63
C VAL A 132 23.31 18.09 -3.89
N ALA A 133 23.88 17.98 -5.09
CA ALA A 133 24.74 16.86 -5.44
C ALA A 133 25.99 16.79 -4.56
N ASP A 134 26.60 17.93 -4.21
CA ASP A 134 27.76 17.99 -3.32
C ASP A 134 27.41 17.57 -1.88
N LEU A 135 26.23 17.99 -1.39
CA LEU A 135 25.71 17.57 -0.08
C LEU A 135 25.48 16.05 -0.04
N LEU A 136 24.82 15.50 -1.06
CA LEU A 136 24.52 14.07 -1.15
C LEU A 136 25.76 13.22 -1.39
N LYS A 137 26.72 13.70 -2.19
CA LYS A 137 27.99 13.02 -2.43
C LYS A 137 28.77 12.78 -1.12
N SER A 138 28.77 13.76 -0.23
CA SER A 138 29.41 13.63 1.09
C SER A 138 28.79 12.49 1.91
N HIS A 139 27.48 12.26 1.78
CA HIS A 139 26.79 11.14 2.44
C HIS A 139 27.09 9.80 1.76
N VAL A 140 27.09 9.75 0.43
CA VAL A 140 27.46 8.54 -0.33
C VAL A 140 28.88 8.07 0.02
N GLU A 141 29.84 8.99 0.13
CA GLU A 141 31.21 8.67 0.55
C GLU A 141 31.26 8.12 2.00
N ALA A 142 30.40 8.62 2.89
CA ALA A 142 30.28 8.09 4.25
C ALA A 142 29.67 6.66 4.30
N LEU A 143 28.79 6.31 3.36
CA LEU A 143 28.21 4.97 3.23
C LEU A 143 29.26 3.91 2.85
N GLN A 144 30.29 4.28 2.07
CA GLN A 144 31.31 3.34 1.54
C GLN A 144 32.24 2.73 2.62
N GLY A 145 32.13 3.16 3.88
CA GLY A 145 32.93 2.64 5.01
C GLY A 145 32.14 2.29 6.27
N ALA A 146 30.81 2.36 6.23
CA ALA A 146 29.93 2.16 7.38
C ALA A 146 29.15 0.84 7.28
N ASP A 147 28.63 0.37 8.43
CA ASP A 147 27.62 -0.70 8.43
C ASP A 147 26.34 -0.16 7.78
N VAL A 148 26.03 -0.69 6.60
CA VAL A 148 25.05 -0.17 5.64
C VAL A 148 23.64 -0.07 6.25
N TRP A 149 23.31 -0.95 7.20
CA TRP A 149 22.02 -0.96 7.90
C TRP A 149 21.87 0.14 8.97
N ARG A 150 22.94 0.88 9.27
CA ARG A 150 22.96 1.93 10.30
C ARG A 150 23.36 3.29 9.75
N ALA A 151 23.60 3.38 8.44
CA ALA A 151 24.13 4.57 7.82
C ALA A 151 22.99 5.36 7.18
N GLU A 152 22.87 6.62 7.58
CA GLU A 152 21.80 7.54 7.16
C GLU A 152 22.40 8.71 6.35
N PRO A 153 21.74 9.17 5.27
CA PRO A 153 20.51 8.62 4.72
C PRO A 153 20.77 7.40 3.82
N TRP A 154 20.02 6.31 4.04
CA TRP A 154 20.20 5.06 3.30
C TRP A 154 19.88 5.19 1.80
N ASN A 155 19.07 6.19 1.41
CA ASN A 155 18.70 6.53 0.03
C ASN A 155 19.64 7.55 -0.65
N ALA A 156 20.82 7.85 -0.07
CA ALA A 156 21.71 8.89 -0.59
C ALA A 156 22.15 8.65 -2.05
N VAL A 157 22.37 7.38 -2.42
CA VAL A 157 22.81 7.00 -3.77
C VAL A 157 21.70 7.27 -4.78
N GLU A 158 20.48 6.86 -4.45
CA GLU A 158 19.26 7.05 -5.23
C GLU A 158 18.95 8.53 -5.44
N LEU A 159 19.01 9.32 -4.36
CA LEU A 159 18.81 10.75 -4.40
C LEU A 159 19.87 11.45 -5.24
N LEU A 160 21.15 11.07 -5.11
CA LEU A 160 22.22 11.66 -5.90
C LEU A 160 22.07 11.31 -7.39
N ALA A 161 21.67 10.07 -7.70
CA ALA A 161 21.39 9.65 -9.07
C ALA A 161 20.25 10.47 -9.70
N THR A 162 19.16 10.72 -8.96
CA THR A 162 18.06 11.59 -9.41
C THR A 162 18.55 13.00 -9.76
N VAL A 163 19.41 13.58 -8.92
CA VAL A 163 19.98 14.91 -9.17
C VAL A 163 20.92 14.89 -10.38
N ARG A 164 21.77 13.87 -10.53
CA ARG A 164 22.66 13.73 -11.70
C ARG A 164 21.88 13.53 -13.00
N GLU A 165 20.78 12.77 -12.98
CA GLU A 165 19.86 12.66 -14.11
C GLU A 165 19.28 14.03 -14.48
N ARG A 166 18.80 14.81 -13.50
CA ARG A 166 18.24 16.15 -13.72
C ARG A 166 19.24 17.14 -14.33
N GLN A 167 20.52 17.00 -13.99
CA GLN A 167 21.63 17.76 -14.59
C GLN A 167 21.99 17.32 -16.02
N GLY A 168 21.36 16.26 -16.55
CA GLY A 168 21.71 15.65 -17.83
C GLY A 168 22.95 14.75 -17.78
N ARG A 169 23.47 14.45 -16.58
CA ARG A 169 24.64 13.56 -16.37
C ARG A 169 24.19 12.12 -16.16
N VAL A 170 23.50 11.57 -17.16
CA VAL A 170 22.85 10.23 -17.07
C VAL A 170 23.87 9.12 -16.83
N ASP A 171 25.05 9.16 -17.46
CA ASP A 171 26.10 8.15 -17.26
C ASP A 171 26.62 8.11 -15.82
N GLU A 172 26.73 9.27 -15.16
CA GLU A 172 27.12 9.36 -13.75
C GLU A 172 26.02 8.77 -12.86
N ALA A 173 24.75 9.06 -13.16
CA ALA A 173 23.61 8.49 -12.43
C ALA A 173 23.55 6.95 -12.55
N VAL A 174 23.74 6.41 -13.76
CA VAL A 174 23.81 4.96 -13.99
C VAL A 174 24.96 4.34 -13.19
N THR A 175 26.15 4.95 -13.25
CA THR A 175 27.32 4.46 -12.50
C THR A 175 27.07 4.44 -11.00
N LEU A 176 26.45 5.49 -10.45
CA LEU A 176 26.09 5.57 -9.03
C LEU A 176 25.12 4.46 -8.63
N LEU A 177 24.06 4.25 -9.40
CA LEU A 177 23.05 3.23 -9.09
C LEU A 177 23.61 1.81 -9.19
N HIS A 178 24.67 1.56 -9.96
CA HIS A 178 25.39 0.29 -9.91
C HIS A 178 26.18 0.06 -8.60
N THR A 179 26.49 1.12 -7.85
CA THR A 179 27.19 1.00 -6.55
C THR A 179 26.27 0.78 -5.36
N ARG A 180 24.94 0.84 -5.58
CA ARG A 180 23.97 0.63 -4.49
C ARG A 180 24.03 -0.81 -3.99
N TRP A 181 23.75 -0.97 -2.71
CA TRP A 181 23.89 -2.24 -2.01
C TRP A 181 22.62 -3.12 -2.09
N ALA A 182 21.44 -2.52 -2.28
CA ALA A 182 20.18 -3.22 -2.49
C ALA A 182 19.21 -2.39 -3.35
N THR A 183 18.35 -3.07 -4.11
CA THR A 183 17.12 -2.49 -4.64
C THR A 183 16.17 -2.25 -3.48
N LEU A 184 15.67 -1.04 -3.35
CA LEU A 184 14.81 -0.69 -2.23
C LEU A 184 13.52 -1.47 -2.27
N VAL A 185 13.05 -1.78 -1.07
CA VAL A 185 11.83 -2.50 -0.73
C VAL A 185 10.66 -2.02 -1.61
N ASN A 186 9.88 -2.97 -2.15
CA ASN A 186 8.66 -2.77 -2.97
C ASN A 186 8.84 -2.69 -4.51
N GLY A 187 9.89 -3.29 -5.08
CA GLY A 187 9.98 -3.46 -6.54
C GLY A 187 10.25 -2.17 -7.32
N GLN A 188 10.73 -1.11 -6.67
CA GLN A 188 11.20 0.07 -7.39
C GLN A 188 12.66 -0.10 -7.76
N ASP A 189 12.91 -0.31 -9.04
CA ASP A 189 14.25 -0.41 -9.58
C ASP A 189 14.60 0.89 -10.33
N GLN A 190 15.10 1.88 -9.58
CA GLN A 190 15.46 3.18 -10.16
C GLN A 190 16.47 3.07 -11.31
N LEU A 191 17.36 2.07 -11.32
CA LEU A 191 18.30 1.88 -12.42
C LEU A 191 17.56 1.40 -13.67
N ALA A 192 16.64 0.44 -13.51
CA ALA A 192 15.81 -0.01 -14.61
C ALA A 192 14.95 1.14 -15.17
N ASP A 193 14.33 1.95 -14.30
CA ASP A 193 13.55 3.14 -14.68
C ASP A 193 14.40 4.16 -15.43
N LEU A 194 15.60 4.46 -14.93
CA LEU A 194 16.53 5.39 -15.55
C LEU A 194 16.93 4.91 -16.95
N LEU A 195 17.32 3.65 -17.09
CA LEU A 195 17.70 3.07 -18.38
C LEU A 195 16.51 3.05 -19.36
N ALA A 196 15.32 2.75 -18.87
CA ALA A 196 14.07 2.77 -19.65
C ALA A 196 13.72 4.18 -20.15
N ARG A 197 13.72 5.19 -19.27
CA ARG A 197 13.42 6.59 -19.60
C ARG A 197 14.35 7.17 -20.66
N HIS A 198 15.62 6.78 -20.65
CA HIS A 198 16.65 7.26 -21.60
C HIS A 198 16.87 6.32 -22.79
N ASP A 199 15.97 5.36 -23.04
CA ASP A 199 16.01 4.40 -24.16
C ASP A 199 17.30 3.56 -24.27
N ARG A 200 17.96 3.30 -23.12
CA ARG A 200 19.20 2.51 -23.03
C ARG A 200 18.90 1.01 -22.92
N LEU A 201 18.11 0.49 -23.87
CA LEU A 201 17.62 -0.89 -23.87
C LEU A 201 18.73 -1.96 -23.82
N PRO A 202 19.90 -1.81 -24.48
CA PRO A 202 20.96 -2.81 -24.38
C PRO A 202 21.52 -2.96 -22.96
N GLU A 203 21.74 -1.84 -22.27
CA GLU A 203 22.24 -1.83 -20.89
C GLU A 203 21.19 -2.35 -19.91
N LEU A 204 19.90 -2.04 -20.15
CA LEU A 204 18.80 -2.58 -19.36
C LEU A 204 18.73 -4.12 -19.49
N ARG A 205 18.90 -4.66 -20.70
CA ARG A 205 18.95 -6.12 -20.90
C ARG A 205 20.15 -6.77 -20.22
N GLU A 206 21.31 -6.13 -20.25
CA GLU A 206 22.49 -6.61 -19.52
C GLU A 206 22.24 -6.58 -18.01
N TYR A 207 21.62 -5.51 -17.51
CA TYR A 207 21.27 -5.38 -16.11
C TYR A 207 20.28 -6.45 -15.65
N ILE A 208 19.22 -6.72 -16.43
CA ILE A 208 18.25 -7.80 -16.20
C ILE A 208 18.95 -9.17 -16.09
N ALA A 209 19.88 -9.46 -17.01
CA ALA A 209 20.64 -10.71 -17.01
C ALA A 209 21.64 -10.83 -15.85
N GLY A 210 22.02 -9.71 -15.24
CA GLY A 210 22.94 -9.62 -14.11
C GLY A 210 22.21 -9.44 -12.77
N GLN A 211 22.26 -8.22 -12.23
CA GLN A 211 21.82 -7.89 -10.88
C GLN A 211 20.37 -7.40 -10.79
N GLY A 212 19.72 -7.09 -11.92
CA GLY A 212 18.38 -6.49 -11.96
C GLY A 212 17.24 -7.51 -11.86
N GLY A 213 17.45 -8.73 -12.36
CA GLY A 213 16.49 -9.82 -12.22
C GLY A 213 15.08 -9.49 -12.73
N GLU A 214 14.06 -10.03 -12.02
CA GLU A 214 12.66 -9.94 -12.41
C GLU A 214 12.07 -8.52 -12.31
N ASP A 215 12.50 -7.73 -11.32
CA ASP A 215 12.02 -6.36 -11.15
C ASP A 215 12.44 -5.46 -12.31
N ALA A 216 13.71 -5.53 -12.73
CA ALA A 216 14.17 -4.81 -13.91
C ALA A 216 13.46 -5.31 -15.19
N ALA A 217 13.16 -6.62 -15.26
CA ALA A 217 12.42 -7.20 -16.38
C ALA A 217 11.00 -6.65 -16.48
N ARG A 218 10.32 -6.42 -15.35
CA ARG A 218 8.99 -5.77 -15.33
C ARG A 218 9.02 -4.38 -15.93
N HIS A 219 9.98 -3.53 -15.56
CA HIS A 219 10.07 -2.17 -16.10
C HIS A 219 10.33 -2.16 -17.61
N LEU A 220 11.20 -3.05 -18.10
CA LEU A 220 11.39 -3.22 -19.54
C LEU A 220 10.13 -3.72 -20.24
N ALA A 221 9.40 -4.67 -19.65
CA ALA A 221 8.16 -5.19 -20.22
C ALA A 221 7.06 -4.10 -20.29
N GLN A 222 6.91 -3.28 -19.24
CA GLN A 222 6.00 -2.14 -19.24
C GLN A 222 6.34 -1.14 -20.34
N LEU A 223 7.62 -0.78 -20.50
CA LEU A 223 8.06 0.12 -21.57
C LEU A 223 7.78 -0.45 -22.97
N LEU A 224 8.05 -1.73 -23.19
CA LEU A 224 7.78 -2.40 -24.47
C LEU A 224 6.28 -2.42 -24.77
N GLU A 225 5.45 -2.70 -23.78
CA GLU A 225 4.00 -2.66 -23.90
C GLU A 225 3.48 -1.25 -24.23
N GLU A 226 3.96 -0.21 -23.55
CA GLU A 226 3.61 1.19 -23.83
C GLU A 226 3.98 1.60 -25.28
N ARG A 227 5.02 0.99 -25.84
CA ARG A 227 5.43 1.16 -27.24
C ARG A 227 4.67 0.27 -28.22
N GLY A 228 3.78 -0.60 -27.73
CA GLY A 228 2.99 -1.55 -28.52
C GLY A 228 3.71 -2.86 -28.87
N ASP A 229 4.90 -3.10 -28.32
CA ASP A 229 5.65 -4.35 -28.49
C ASP A 229 5.29 -5.38 -27.41
N VAL A 230 4.07 -5.91 -27.52
CA VAL A 230 3.51 -6.87 -26.56
C VAL A 230 4.31 -8.18 -26.54
N GLU A 231 4.73 -8.67 -27.71
CA GLU A 231 5.53 -9.90 -27.78
C GLU A 231 6.91 -9.71 -27.16
N GLY A 232 7.57 -8.56 -27.39
CA GLY A 232 8.82 -8.24 -26.71
C GLY A 232 8.66 -8.17 -25.18
N ALA A 233 7.56 -7.61 -24.68
CA ALA A 233 7.26 -7.59 -23.25
C ALA A 233 7.09 -9.00 -22.66
N ILE A 234 6.39 -9.89 -23.39
CA ILE A 234 6.23 -11.30 -23.04
C ILE A 234 7.57 -12.03 -23.03
N GLU A 235 8.41 -11.82 -24.05
CA GLU A 235 9.73 -12.45 -24.17
C GLU A 235 10.66 -12.07 -23.01
N VAL A 236 10.54 -10.85 -22.48
CA VAL A 236 11.33 -10.37 -21.34
C VAL A 236 10.91 -11.03 -20.03
N LEU A 237 9.61 -11.22 -19.78
CA LEU A 237 9.09 -11.80 -18.53
C LEU A 237 9.14 -13.33 -18.50
N ARG A 238 8.96 -13.98 -19.66
CA ARG A 238 8.82 -15.44 -19.78
C ARG A 238 9.95 -16.24 -19.10
N PRO A 239 11.25 -15.89 -19.23
CA PRO A 239 12.31 -16.63 -18.57
C PRO A 239 12.18 -16.67 -17.04
N PHE A 240 11.73 -15.58 -16.43
CA PHE A 240 11.54 -15.48 -14.97
C PHE A 240 10.34 -16.28 -14.50
N ALA A 241 9.22 -16.22 -15.24
CA ALA A 241 8.04 -17.04 -14.97
C ALA A 241 8.37 -18.55 -15.06
N VAL A 242 9.10 -18.96 -16.10
CA VAL A 242 9.55 -20.36 -16.27
C VAL A 242 10.55 -20.79 -15.20
N ALA A 243 11.36 -19.85 -14.69
CA ALA A 243 12.27 -20.11 -13.57
C ALA A 243 11.55 -20.27 -12.21
N GLY A 244 10.23 -20.10 -12.18
CA GLY A 244 9.42 -20.29 -10.97
C GLY A 244 9.22 -19.02 -10.15
N SER A 245 9.46 -17.83 -10.71
CA SER A 245 9.13 -16.58 -10.03
C SER A 245 7.60 -16.37 -10.00
N PRO A 246 7.00 -16.27 -8.81
CA PRO A 246 5.57 -16.01 -8.69
C PRO A 246 5.19 -14.61 -9.20
N ASN A 247 6.02 -13.61 -8.91
CA ASN A 247 5.80 -12.24 -9.36
C ASN A 247 5.85 -12.14 -10.89
N ALA A 248 6.88 -12.72 -11.51
CA ALA A 248 7.02 -12.65 -12.96
C ALA A 248 5.91 -13.43 -13.69
N ALA A 249 5.49 -14.58 -13.14
CA ALA A 249 4.35 -15.31 -13.68
C ALA A 249 3.06 -14.49 -13.58
N PHE A 250 2.84 -13.80 -12.48
CA PHE A 250 1.70 -12.89 -12.31
C PHE A 250 1.72 -11.72 -13.30
N TRP A 251 2.84 -10.99 -13.38
CA TRP A 251 2.96 -9.87 -14.33
C TRP A 251 2.79 -10.32 -15.78
N LEU A 252 3.31 -11.50 -16.13
CA LEU A 252 3.14 -12.08 -17.45
C LEU A 252 1.66 -12.45 -17.71
N ALA A 253 0.98 -13.02 -16.73
CA ALA A 253 -0.43 -13.36 -16.86
C ALA A 253 -1.34 -12.12 -16.96
N GLU A 254 -1.07 -11.05 -16.20
CA GLU A 254 -1.79 -9.78 -16.33
C GLU A 254 -1.59 -9.16 -17.72
N LEU A 255 -0.36 -9.20 -18.24
CA LEU A 255 -0.06 -8.75 -19.61
C LEU A 255 -0.85 -9.57 -20.64
N LEU A 256 -0.79 -10.90 -20.57
CA LEU A 256 -1.51 -11.80 -21.47
C LEU A 256 -3.03 -11.57 -21.41
N THR A 257 -3.58 -11.37 -20.21
CA THR A 257 -5.02 -11.12 -19.99
C THR A 257 -5.48 -9.82 -20.63
N ARG A 258 -4.70 -8.73 -20.52
CA ARG A 258 -5.03 -7.44 -21.16
C ARG A 258 -5.13 -7.53 -22.69
N TYR A 259 -4.50 -8.54 -23.30
CA TYR A 259 -4.55 -8.80 -24.74
C TYR A 259 -5.35 -10.06 -25.11
N ASP A 260 -6.30 -10.48 -24.26
CA ASP A 260 -7.24 -11.58 -24.52
C ASP A 260 -6.58 -12.96 -24.70
N ARG A 261 -5.36 -13.15 -24.16
CA ARG A 261 -4.60 -14.41 -24.20
C ARG A 261 -4.76 -15.19 -22.89
N VAL A 262 -6.01 -15.41 -22.50
CA VAL A 262 -6.40 -15.97 -21.20
C VAL A 262 -5.86 -17.39 -21.00
N ASP A 263 -5.90 -18.23 -22.04
CA ASP A 263 -5.38 -19.60 -21.94
C ASP A 263 -3.87 -19.62 -21.63
N GLU A 264 -3.09 -18.75 -22.27
CA GLU A 264 -1.66 -18.62 -21.98
C GLU A 264 -1.41 -18.05 -20.58
N ALA A 265 -2.23 -17.10 -20.13
CA ALA A 265 -2.14 -16.56 -18.77
C ALA A 265 -2.39 -17.67 -17.72
N VAL A 266 -3.38 -18.54 -17.96
CA VAL A 266 -3.65 -19.72 -17.13
C VAL A 266 -2.49 -20.70 -17.18
N GLU A 267 -1.94 -21.00 -18.35
CA GLU A 267 -0.78 -21.91 -18.49
C GLU A 267 0.45 -21.40 -17.72
N VAL A 268 0.68 -20.08 -17.70
CA VAL A 268 1.77 -19.45 -16.95
C VAL A 268 1.56 -19.53 -15.44
N LEU A 269 0.34 -19.29 -14.96
CA LEU A 269 0.03 -19.27 -13.52
C LEU A 269 -0.17 -20.66 -12.92
N ARG A 270 -0.74 -21.61 -13.67
CA ARG A 270 -1.10 -22.95 -13.17
C ARG A 270 0.03 -23.71 -12.47
N PRO A 271 1.29 -23.73 -12.95
CA PRO A 271 2.36 -24.47 -12.29
C PRO A 271 2.95 -23.74 -11.08
N VAL A 272 2.57 -22.48 -10.83
CA VAL A 272 3.18 -21.66 -9.78
C VAL A 272 2.71 -22.10 -8.39
N PRO A 273 1.41 -22.30 -8.09
CA PRO A 273 1.01 -22.83 -6.79
C PRO A 273 1.26 -24.34 -6.69
N GLY A 274 2.01 -24.77 -5.68
CA GLY A 274 2.18 -26.21 -5.36
C GLY A 274 3.56 -26.60 -4.85
N GLN A 275 4.52 -25.68 -4.86
CA GLN A 275 5.80 -25.77 -4.18
C GLN A 275 5.68 -25.26 -2.74
N ILE A 276 6.43 -25.90 -1.83
CA ILE A 276 6.48 -25.48 -0.43
C ILE A 276 7.12 -24.08 -0.38
N GLY A 277 6.36 -23.08 0.06
CA GLY A 277 6.81 -21.69 0.15
C GLY A 277 6.20 -20.76 -0.89
N ASP A 278 5.30 -21.24 -1.76
CA ASP A 278 4.64 -20.38 -2.75
C ASP A 278 3.70 -19.36 -2.11
N PRO A 279 3.57 -18.17 -2.72
CA PRO A 279 2.63 -17.19 -2.25
C PRO A 279 1.19 -17.61 -2.53
N GLU A 280 0.39 -17.75 -1.48
CA GLU A 280 -1.04 -18.05 -1.54
C GLU A 280 -1.83 -17.10 -2.45
N TRP A 281 -1.36 -15.85 -2.60
CA TRP A 281 -2.00 -14.86 -3.46
C TRP A 281 -2.04 -15.28 -4.94
N VAL A 282 -1.15 -16.18 -5.39
CA VAL A 282 -1.15 -16.68 -6.78
C VAL A 282 -2.34 -17.60 -7.03
N VAL A 283 -2.72 -18.42 -6.04
CA VAL A 283 -3.95 -19.24 -6.12
C VAL A 283 -5.15 -18.33 -6.36
N ARG A 284 -5.19 -17.20 -5.64
CA ARG A 284 -6.22 -16.18 -5.83
C ARG A 284 -6.21 -15.57 -7.22
N ALA A 285 -5.05 -15.11 -7.68
CA ALA A 285 -4.91 -14.54 -9.01
C ALA A 285 -5.41 -15.50 -10.11
N LEU A 286 -5.08 -16.79 -10.00
CA LEU A 286 -5.49 -17.79 -10.97
C LEU A 286 -7.00 -18.05 -10.95
N TRP A 287 -7.61 -18.26 -9.77
CA TRP A 287 -9.05 -18.50 -9.75
C TRP A 287 -9.85 -17.26 -10.15
N THR A 288 -9.41 -16.05 -9.78
CA THR A 288 -10.04 -14.80 -10.22
C THR A 288 -9.99 -14.69 -11.74
N LEU A 289 -8.82 -14.93 -12.36
CA LEU A 289 -8.66 -14.95 -13.81
C LEU A 289 -9.64 -15.91 -14.49
N LEU A 290 -9.78 -17.13 -13.96
CA LEU A 290 -10.69 -18.14 -14.51
C LEU A 290 -12.17 -17.73 -14.35
N VAL A 291 -12.56 -17.21 -13.19
CA VAL A 291 -13.95 -16.77 -12.92
C VAL A 291 -14.32 -15.58 -13.80
N ASP A 292 -13.45 -14.58 -13.94
CA ASP A 292 -13.70 -13.39 -14.77
C ASP A 292 -13.93 -13.75 -16.26
N HIS A 293 -13.48 -14.94 -16.67
CA HIS A 293 -13.66 -15.49 -18.03
C HIS A 293 -14.64 -16.68 -18.09
N GLY A 294 -15.47 -16.88 -17.06
CA GLY A 294 -16.54 -17.89 -17.03
C GLY A 294 -16.07 -19.34 -16.98
N ARG A 295 -14.92 -19.59 -16.35
CA ARG A 295 -14.29 -20.91 -16.17
C ARG A 295 -14.30 -21.34 -14.70
N GLU A 296 -15.45 -21.18 -14.04
CA GLU A 296 -15.61 -21.42 -12.60
C GLU A 296 -15.33 -22.87 -12.17
N ASP A 297 -15.79 -23.83 -12.98
CA ASP A 297 -15.58 -25.24 -12.69
C ASP A 297 -14.11 -25.66 -12.83
N GLU A 298 -13.36 -25.00 -13.72
CA GLU A 298 -11.92 -25.22 -13.85
C GLU A 298 -11.16 -24.64 -12.66
N ALA A 299 -11.57 -23.47 -12.16
CA ALA A 299 -11.01 -22.87 -10.96
C ALA A 299 -11.20 -23.78 -9.74
N LEU A 300 -12.39 -24.36 -9.58
CA LEU A 300 -12.67 -25.31 -8.49
C LEU A 300 -11.86 -26.59 -8.64
N ALA A 301 -11.79 -27.13 -9.86
CA ALA A 301 -10.99 -28.33 -10.15
C ALA A 301 -9.50 -28.10 -9.88
N PHE A 302 -8.98 -26.91 -10.17
CA PHE A 302 -7.60 -26.54 -9.86
C PHE A 302 -7.32 -26.57 -8.35
N ILE A 303 -8.18 -25.97 -7.53
CA ILE A 303 -8.00 -25.99 -6.07
C ILE A 303 -8.09 -27.42 -5.52
N ASP A 304 -9.01 -28.23 -6.03
CA ASP A 304 -9.16 -29.63 -5.63
C ASP A 304 -7.93 -30.47 -6.06
N GLU A 305 -7.37 -30.21 -7.25
CA GLU A 305 -6.13 -30.82 -7.75
C GLU A 305 -4.94 -30.43 -6.86
N LEU A 306 -4.79 -29.16 -6.53
CA LEU A 306 -3.72 -28.65 -5.66
C LEU A 306 -3.77 -29.30 -4.27
N ALA A 307 -4.97 -29.39 -3.68
CA ALA A 307 -5.16 -30.06 -2.40
C ALA A 307 -4.78 -31.56 -2.46
N ALA A 308 -5.04 -32.24 -3.58
CA ALA A 308 -4.64 -33.63 -3.79
C ALA A 308 -3.11 -33.78 -3.91
N GLN A 309 -2.45 -32.85 -4.60
CA GLN A 309 -0.99 -32.86 -4.77
C GLN A 309 -0.25 -32.59 -3.45
N SER A 310 -0.77 -31.69 -2.61
CA SER A 310 -0.12 -31.31 -1.36
C SER A 310 -0.50 -32.18 -0.15
N GLY A 311 -1.21 -33.30 -0.36
CA GLY A 311 -1.53 -34.27 0.68
C GLY A 311 -2.74 -33.90 1.56
N GLY A 312 -3.52 -32.89 1.16
CA GLY A 312 -4.76 -32.52 1.83
C GLY A 312 -5.14 -31.06 1.64
N MET A 313 -6.40 -30.77 1.97
CA MET A 313 -6.96 -29.42 1.96
C MET A 313 -6.69 -28.74 3.31
N TRP A 314 -5.58 -28.01 3.41
CA TRP A 314 -5.29 -27.15 4.54
C TRP A 314 -6.23 -25.94 4.58
N PHE A 315 -6.26 -25.24 5.71
CA PHE A 315 -7.30 -24.25 5.99
C PHE A 315 -7.22 -23.01 5.09
N GLU A 316 -6.03 -22.54 4.76
CA GLU A 316 -5.79 -21.39 3.91
C GLU A 316 -6.24 -21.65 2.45
N LEU A 317 -5.89 -22.80 1.88
CA LEU A 317 -6.38 -23.22 0.56
C LEU A 317 -7.90 -23.45 0.57
N PHE A 318 -8.42 -23.99 1.68
CA PHE A 318 -9.87 -24.11 1.88
C PHE A 318 -10.57 -22.74 1.88
N CYS A 319 -9.95 -21.72 2.48
CA CYS A 319 -10.47 -20.35 2.43
C CYS A 319 -10.57 -19.85 0.99
N GLU A 320 -9.54 -20.05 0.15
CA GLU A 320 -9.61 -19.70 -1.28
C GLU A 320 -10.75 -20.44 -1.98
N ARG A 321 -10.94 -21.74 -1.70
CA ARG A 321 -12.03 -22.53 -2.27
C ARG A 321 -13.40 -21.99 -1.89
N VAL A 322 -13.57 -21.61 -0.63
CA VAL A 322 -14.81 -21.06 -0.09
C VAL A 322 -15.13 -19.70 -0.69
N TRP A 323 -14.12 -18.84 -0.86
CA TRP A 323 -14.28 -17.57 -1.56
C TRP A 323 -14.68 -17.79 -3.01
N LEU A 324 -13.99 -18.69 -3.72
CA LEU A 324 -14.32 -19.07 -5.08
C LEU A 324 -15.78 -19.56 -5.19
N LEU A 325 -16.21 -20.47 -4.31
CA LEU A 325 -17.60 -20.93 -4.28
C LEU A 325 -18.59 -19.77 -4.11
N SER A 326 -18.29 -18.81 -3.24
CA SER A 326 -19.14 -17.62 -3.05
C SER A 326 -19.24 -16.78 -4.33
N HIS A 327 -18.10 -16.51 -5.00
CA HIS A 327 -18.06 -15.77 -6.26
C HIS A 327 -18.82 -16.49 -7.39
N CYS A 328 -18.80 -17.82 -7.40
CA CYS A 328 -19.56 -18.64 -8.34
C CYS A 328 -21.06 -18.78 -8.00
N GLY A 329 -21.58 -18.02 -7.02
CA GLY A 329 -22.97 -18.09 -6.58
C GLY A 329 -23.34 -19.36 -5.80
N ARG A 330 -22.34 -20.12 -5.31
CA ARG A 330 -22.50 -21.36 -4.53
C ARG A 330 -22.30 -21.12 -3.03
N THR A 331 -22.71 -19.96 -2.51
CA THR A 331 -22.48 -19.54 -1.12
C THR A 331 -23.04 -20.52 -0.08
N GLU A 332 -24.21 -21.13 -0.31
CA GLU A 332 -24.78 -22.13 0.62
C GLU A 332 -23.95 -23.41 0.72
N GLN A 333 -23.30 -23.81 -0.38
CA GLN A 333 -22.33 -24.91 -0.37
C GLN A 333 -21.12 -24.51 0.47
N ALA A 334 -20.58 -23.30 0.25
CA ALA A 334 -19.44 -22.79 0.98
C ALA A 334 -19.69 -22.75 2.51
N ILE A 335 -20.87 -22.27 2.92
CA ILE A 335 -21.32 -22.26 4.33
C ILE A 335 -21.39 -23.69 4.89
N THR A 336 -21.98 -24.62 4.15
CA THR A 336 -22.14 -26.01 4.58
C THR A 336 -20.78 -26.69 4.78
N GLU A 337 -19.86 -26.49 3.83
CA GLU A 337 -18.53 -27.06 3.90
C GLU A 337 -17.70 -26.46 5.03
N LEU A 338 -17.75 -25.13 5.24
CA LEU A 338 -17.02 -24.48 6.33
C LEU A 338 -17.55 -24.93 7.70
N ARG A 339 -18.86 -25.10 7.87
CA ARG A 339 -19.45 -25.64 9.11
C ARG A 339 -19.01 -27.08 9.42
N ALA A 340 -18.65 -27.86 8.41
CA ALA A 340 -18.18 -29.24 8.58
C ALA A 340 -16.68 -29.34 8.93
N ARG A 341 -15.94 -28.23 8.86
CA ARG A 341 -14.51 -28.19 9.20
C ARG A 341 -14.30 -28.18 10.72
N PRO A 342 -13.24 -28.83 11.23
CA PRO A 342 -12.82 -28.69 12.62
C PRO A 342 -12.58 -27.23 13.04
N GLU A 343 -12.09 -26.40 12.12
CA GLU A 343 -11.74 -25.00 12.33
C GLU A 343 -12.96 -24.08 12.43
N ALA A 344 -14.17 -24.56 12.14
CA ALA A 344 -15.39 -23.75 12.12
C ALA A 344 -15.65 -23.00 13.44
N GLY A 345 -15.25 -23.57 14.57
CA GLY A 345 -15.41 -22.96 15.91
C GLY A 345 -14.24 -22.09 16.36
N THR A 346 -13.18 -21.94 15.56
CA THR A 346 -12.04 -21.06 15.86
C THR A 346 -12.39 -19.61 15.56
N TRP A 347 -11.64 -18.65 16.14
CA TRP A 347 -11.91 -17.23 15.89
C TRP A 347 -11.81 -16.88 14.39
N TYR A 348 -10.84 -17.43 13.69
CA TYR A 348 -10.68 -17.18 12.25
C TYR A 348 -11.74 -17.93 11.42
N GLY A 349 -12.11 -19.16 11.78
CA GLY A 349 -13.16 -19.92 11.07
C GLY A 349 -14.54 -19.29 11.23
N VAL A 350 -14.85 -18.77 12.43
CA VAL A 350 -16.07 -18.02 12.72
C VAL A 350 -16.11 -16.71 11.93
N SER A 351 -14.99 -15.97 11.84
CA SER A 351 -14.88 -14.75 11.02
C SER A 351 -15.20 -15.06 9.54
N ARG A 352 -14.58 -16.09 8.96
CA ARG A 352 -14.88 -16.54 7.58
C ARG A 352 -16.34 -16.96 7.39
N LEU A 353 -16.92 -17.65 8.37
CA LEU A 353 -18.32 -18.09 8.30
C LEU A 353 -19.28 -16.89 8.35
N ALA A 354 -18.96 -15.88 9.15
CA ALA A 354 -19.74 -14.67 9.24
C ALA A 354 -19.71 -13.88 7.93
N ASP A 355 -18.56 -13.78 7.26
CA ASP A 355 -18.45 -13.16 5.93
C ASP A 355 -19.37 -13.84 4.91
N LEU A 356 -19.31 -15.18 4.80
CA LEU A 356 -20.17 -15.93 3.89
C LEU A 356 -21.66 -15.76 4.20
N LEU A 357 -22.03 -15.79 5.49
CA LEU A 357 -23.40 -15.57 5.92
C LEU A 357 -23.87 -14.15 5.56
N ALA A 358 -22.99 -13.15 5.70
CA ALA A 358 -23.28 -11.78 5.33
C ALA A 358 -23.45 -11.60 3.82
N ASP A 359 -22.63 -12.26 3.00
CA ASP A 359 -22.74 -12.28 1.54
C ASP A 359 -24.02 -12.99 1.08
N ALA A 360 -24.46 -14.02 1.81
CA ALA A 360 -25.76 -14.67 1.62
C ALA A 360 -26.96 -13.83 2.11
N GLY A 361 -26.74 -12.63 2.66
CA GLY A 361 -27.78 -11.76 3.21
C GLY A 361 -28.32 -12.20 4.59
N ARG A 362 -27.69 -13.18 5.24
CA ARG A 362 -28.08 -13.76 6.53
C ARG A 362 -27.36 -13.06 7.69
N LEU A 363 -27.50 -11.73 7.76
CA LEU A 363 -26.78 -10.88 8.72
C LEU A 363 -27.03 -11.28 10.19
N ASP A 364 -28.26 -11.67 10.54
CA ASP A 364 -28.59 -12.13 11.90
C ASP A 364 -27.78 -13.35 12.31
N GLU A 365 -27.68 -14.35 11.42
CA GLU A 365 -26.87 -15.53 11.68
C GLU A 365 -25.37 -15.20 11.76
N ALA A 366 -24.89 -14.31 10.90
CA ALA A 366 -23.51 -13.85 10.90
C ALA A 366 -23.13 -13.18 12.24
N ILE A 367 -24.04 -12.36 12.80
CA ILE A 367 -23.88 -11.74 14.11
C ILE A 367 -23.87 -12.78 15.23
N GLU A 368 -24.80 -13.76 15.19
CA GLU A 368 -24.88 -14.79 16.21
C GLU A 368 -23.66 -15.72 16.25
N VAL A 369 -23.07 -16.05 15.09
CA VAL A 369 -21.84 -16.87 15.08
C VAL A 369 -20.63 -16.12 15.64
N LEU A 370 -20.53 -14.79 15.46
CA LEU A 370 -19.39 -14.00 15.95
C LEU A 370 -19.45 -13.74 17.46
N ARG A 371 -20.65 -13.67 18.05
CA ARG A 371 -20.87 -13.27 19.45
C ARG A 371 -19.98 -14.03 20.47
N PRO A 372 -19.86 -15.37 20.42
CA PRO A 372 -19.01 -16.11 21.36
C PRO A 372 -17.52 -15.73 21.24
N THR A 373 -17.02 -15.53 20.02
CA THR A 373 -15.62 -15.13 19.81
C THR A 373 -15.35 -13.70 20.28
N CYS A 374 -16.33 -12.80 20.09
CA CYS A 374 -16.31 -11.44 20.61
C CYS A 374 -16.24 -11.38 22.14
N GLU A 375 -16.97 -12.26 22.84
CA GLU A 375 -16.90 -12.36 24.30
C GLU A 375 -15.50 -12.74 24.82
N THR A 376 -14.69 -13.38 23.98
CA THR A 376 -13.29 -13.76 24.26
C THR A 376 -12.25 -12.75 23.77
N GLY A 377 -12.68 -11.61 23.24
CA GLY A 377 -11.79 -10.55 22.77
C GLY A 377 -11.22 -10.79 21.36
N ARG A 378 -12.03 -11.37 20.46
CA ARG A 378 -11.70 -11.60 19.05
C ARG A 378 -12.89 -11.20 18.15
N ASN A 379 -12.63 -10.83 16.90
CA ASN A 379 -13.67 -10.53 15.90
C ASN A 379 -14.64 -9.38 16.27
N GLU A 380 -14.26 -8.48 17.17
CA GLU A 380 -15.10 -7.34 17.55
C GLU A 380 -15.30 -6.36 16.38
N THR A 381 -14.26 -6.20 15.55
CA THR A 381 -14.32 -5.37 14.33
C THR A 381 -15.34 -5.96 13.35
N ASP A 382 -15.27 -7.26 13.07
CA ASP A 382 -16.16 -7.95 12.13
C ASP A 382 -17.62 -7.85 12.62
N LEU A 383 -17.84 -8.09 13.92
CA LEU A 383 -19.16 -7.96 14.53
C LEU A 383 -19.69 -6.52 14.45
N ALA A 384 -18.84 -5.52 14.71
CA ALA A 384 -19.21 -4.11 14.59
C ALA A 384 -19.60 -3.75 13.15
N GLN A 385 -18.87 -4.24 12.14
CA GLN A 385 -19.20 -4.03 10.74
C GLN A 385 -20.57 -4.61 10.38
N LEU A 386 -20.89 -5.83 10.82
CA LEU A 386 -22.19 -6.45 10.59
C LEU A 386 -23.33 -5.73 11.31
N LEU A 387 -23.10 -5.27 12.54
CA LEU A 387 -24.07 -4.46 13.28
C LEU A 387 -24.35 -3.13 12.56
N ILE A 388 -23.34 -2.50 11.96
CA ILE A 388 -23.51 -1.32 11.11
C ILE A 388 -24.36 -1.66 9.88
N ARG A 389 -24.08 -2.77 9.19
CA ARG A 389 -24.87 -3.26 8.04
C ARG A 389 -26.34 -3.49 8.39
N GLN A 390 -26.63 -3.93 9.61
CA GLN A 390 -28.00 -4.13 10.12
C GLN A 390 -28.66 -2.85 10.68
N GLY A 391 -27.95 -1.74 10.72
CA GLY A 391 -28.42 -0.48 11.32
C GLY A 391 -28.43 -0.42 12.84
N ARG A 392 -27.73 -1.34 13.50
CA ARG A 392 -27.50 -1.35 14.95
C ARG A 392 -26.22 -0.59 15.30
N ILE A 393 -26.14 0.65 14.80
CA ILE A 393 -24.95 1.50 14.90
C ILE A 393 -24.50 1.75 16.36
N LYS A 394 -25.44 2.00 17.26
CA LYS A 394 -25.13 2.26 18.69
C LYS A 394 -24.50 1.07 19.38
N GLU A 395 -24.92 -0.15 19.02
CA GLU A 395 -24.34 -1.37 19.55
C GLU A 395 -22.93 -1.59 18.99
N ALA A 396 -22.70 -1.29 17.71
CA ALA A 396 -21.38 -1.34 17.10
C ALA A 396 -20.39 -0.38 17.78
N VAL A 397 -20.79 0.87 18.02
CA VAL A 397 -19.96 1.87 18.74
C VAL A 397 -19.64 1.40 20.15
N ALA A 398 -20.66 0.97 20.91
CA ALA A 398 -20.48 0.49 22.27
C ALA A 398 -19.52 -0.70 22.34
N LEU A 399 -19.60 -1.61 21.36
CA LEU A 399 -18.71 -2.74 21.23
C LEU A 399 -17.25 -2.29 21.01
N LEU A 400 -17.02 -1.37 20.06
CA LEU A 400 -15.68 -0.89 19.76
C LEU A 400 -15.05 -0.11 20.93
N HIS A 401 -15.83 0.69 21.65
CA HIS A 401 -15.34 1.41 22.84
C HIS A 401 -14.96 0.48 24.00
N ARG A 402 -15.67 -0.66 24.14
CA ARG A 402 -15.31 -1.68 25.15
C ARG A 402 -13.91 -2.24 24.89
N ARG A 403 -13.54 -2.45 23.62
CA ARG A 403 -12.18 -2.88 23.23
C ARG A 403 -11.14 -1.84 23.63
N THR A 404 -11.33 -0.58 23.28
CA THR A 404 -10.40 0.52 23.62
C THR A 404 -10.18 0.67 25.12
N THR A 405 -11.21 0.41 25.93
CA THR A 405 -11.11 0.47 27.41
C THR A 405 -10.43 -0.78 28.00
N SER A 406 -10.39 -1.89 27.27
CA SER A 406 -9.80 -3.17 27.71
C SER A 406 -8.32 -3.34 27.31
N LEU A 407 -7.82 -2.52 26.38
CA LEU A 407 -6.39 -2.43 26.06
C LEU A 407 -5.72 -1.48 27.06
N PRO A 408 -4.55 -1.83 27.64
CA PRO A 408 -3.82 -0.87 28.46
C PRO A 408 -3.45 0.35 27.62
N PRO A 409 -3.48 1.57 28.18
CA PRO A 409 -3.28 2.82 27.45
C PRO A 409 -1.92 2.96 26.74
N ASP A 410 -0.97 2.05 27.00
CA ASP A 410 0.38 2.04 26.42
C ASP A 410 0.59 0.94 25.34
N ALA A 411 -0.47 0.25 24.92
CA ALA A 411 -0.37 -0.65 23.76
C ALA A 411 -0.37 0.19 22.47
N ASP A 412 0.79 0.78 22.15
CA ASP A 412 1.08 1.24 20.80
C ASP A 412 0.78 0.08 19.83
N PRO A 413 -0.18 0.24 18.89
CA PRO A 413 -0.54 -0.80 17.92
C PRO A 413 0.64 -1.21 17.02
N TRP A 414 1.75 -0.46 17.04
CA TRP A 414 2.96 -0.69 16.25
C TRP A 414 4.20 -1.07 17.08
N ALA A 415 4.10 -1.21 18.40
CA ALA A 415 5.24 -1.60 19.25
C ALA A 415 5.55 -3.12 19.25
N SER A 416 5.11 -3.86 18.23
CA SER A 416 5.54 -5.24 18.00
C SER A 416 6.09 -5.45 16.59
N ALA A 417 7.15 -4.70 16.30
CA ALA A 417 8.17 -5.09 15.33
C ALA A 417 9.50 -4.45 15.75
N SER A 418 10.31 -5.21 16.49
CA SER A 418 11.73 -4.94 16.73
C SER A 418 12.49 -6.24 16.61
#